data_AF-A0A399QRL7-F1
#
_entry.id   AF-A0A399QRL7-F1
#
_cell.length_a   1.000
_cell.length_b   1.000
_cell.length_c   1.000
_cell.angle_alpha   90.00
_cell.angle_beta   90.00
_cell.angle_gamma   90.00
#
_symmetry.space_group_name_H-M   'P 1'
#
loop_
_entity.id
_entity.type
_entity.pdbx_description
1 polymer ?
#
loop_
_entity_poly.entity_id
_entity_poly.type
_entity_poly.pdbx_seq_one_letter_code
_entity_poly.pdbx_strand_id
1 'polypeptide(L)' 'VQATLRNARAAVRDGHGAAAAALPAELVRLAGSEDAARGMRAAAERRPADFVGR' A
#
# COMPACT_ATOMS: atom_id res chain seq x y z
N VAL A 1 -1.91 1.24 5.55
CA VAL A 1 -2.47 2.47 6.17
C VAL A 1 -1.98 3.74 5.49
N GLN A 2 -0.66 4.01 5.45
CA GLN A 2 -0.13 5.27 4.90
C GLN A 2 -0.50 5.52 3.43
N ALA A 3 -0.41 4.49 2.58
CA ALA A 3 -0.79 4.60 1.17
C ALA A 3 -2.28 4.98 0.99
N THR A 4 -3.15 4.41 1.82
CA THR A 4 -4.59 4.74 1.86
C THR A 4 -4.82 6.20 2.25
N LEU A 5 -4.17 6.67 3.33
CA LEU A 5 -4.30 8.06 3.78
C LEU A 5 -3.78 9.05 2.73
N ARG A 6 -2.66 8.74 2.06
CA ARG A 6 -2.12 9.57 0.99
C ARG A 6 -3.09 9.64 -0.20
N ASN A 7 -3.67 8.51 -0.60
CA ASN A 7 -4.65 8.48 -1.69
C ASN A 7 -5.93 9.26 -1.33
N ALA A 8 -6.44 9.11 -0.10
CA ALA A 8 -7.58 9.89 0.38
C ALA A 8 -7.30 11.40 0.37
N ARG A 9 -6.10 11.82 0.80
CA ARG A 9 -5.68 13.23 0.71
C ARG A 9 -5.61 13.73 -0.73
N ALA A 10 -5.11 12.90 -1.65
CA ALA A 10 -5.10 13.22 -3.07
C ALA A 10 -6.53 13.34 -3.64
N ALA A 11 -7.46 12.48 -3.21
CA ALA A 11 -8.85 12.57 -3.63
C ALA A 11 -9.53 13.87 -3.19
N VAL A 12 -9.22 14.35 -1.98
CA VAL A 12 -9.74 15.64 -1.45
C VAL A 12 -9.12 16.82 -2.19
N ARG A 13 -7.81 16.80 -2.45
CA ARG A 13 -7.08 17.94 -3.03
C ARG A 13 -7.18 18.01 -4.55
N ASP A 14 -7.04 16.87 -5.21
CA ASP A 14 -6.83 16.74 -6.66
C ASP A 14 -8.03 16.06 -7.35
N GLY A 15 -9.01 15.57 -6.57
CA GLY A 15 -10.22 14.91 -7.05
C GLY A 15 -10.10 13.38 -7.18
N HIS A 16 -11.24 12.70 -7.17
CA HIS A 16 -11.32 11.24 -7.21
C HIS A 16 -10.70 10.64 -8.48
N GLY A 17 -10.87 11.27 -9.64
CA GLY A 17 -10.30 10.80 -10.91
C GLY A 17 -8.77 10.78 -10.90
N ALA A 18 -8.15 11.86 -10.43
CA ALA A 18 -6.70 11.95 -10.31
C ALA A 18 -6.15 10.95 -9.27
N ALA A 19 -6.83 10.83 -8.12
CA ALA A 19 -6.47 9.85 -7.11
C ALA A 19 -6.57 8.40 -7.62
N ALA A 20 -7.62 8.08 -8.38
CA ALA A 20 -7.80 6.76 -8.97
C ALA A 20 -6.75 6.46 -10.05
N ALA A 21 -6.43 7.42 -10.91
CA ALA A 21 -5.39 7.26 -11.93
C ALA A 21 -4.00 7.01 -11.33
N ALA A 22 -3.72 7.54 -10.14
CA ALA A 22 -2.45 7.33 -9.43
C ALA A 22 -2.38 6.01 -8.65
N LEU A 23 -3.51 5.32 -8.41
CA LEU A 23 -3.54 4.09 -7.60
C LEU A 23 -2.69 2.94 -8.16
N PRO A 24 -2.72 2.62 -9.47
CA PRO A 24 -1.99 1.47 -10.00
C PRO A 24 -0.48 1.54 -9.73
N ALA A 25 0.14 2.70 -9.97
CA ALA A 25 1.56 2.90 -9.71
C ALA A 25 1.90 2.75 -8.22
N GLU A 26 1.02 3.19 -7.34
CA GLU A 26 1.22 3.02 -5.89
C GLU A 26 1.03 1.59 -5.40
N LEU A 27 0.14 0.81 -6.02
CA LEU A 27 0.02 -0.61 -5.74
C LEU A 27 1.29 -1.37 -6.15
N VAL A 28 1.87 -1.03 -7.31
CA VAL A 28 3.16 -1.59 -7.75
C VAL A 28 4.26 -1.26 -6.75
N ARG A 29 4.35 0.00 -6.30
CA ARG A 29 5.33 0.41 -5.28
C ARG A 29 5.14 -0.35 -3.97
N LEU A 30 3.90 -0.53 -3.52
CA LEU A 30 3.59 -1.26 -2.28
C LEU A 30 3.93 -2.74 -2.41
N ALA A 31 3.64 -3.37 -3.56
CA ALA A 31 3.98 -4.77 -3.81
C ALA A 31 5.50 -5.04 -3.78
N GLY A 32 6.32 -4.04 -4.12
CA GLY A 32 7.78 -4.12 -4.03
C GLY A 32 8.37 -3.83 -2.64
N SER A 33 7.55 -3.56 -1.61
CA SER A 33 8.04 -3.21 -0.27
C SER A 33 8.49 -4.42 0.55
N GLU A 34 9.34 -4.17 1.54
CA GLU A 34 9.74 -5.18 2.54
C GLU A 34 8.52 -5.74 3.28
N ASP A 35 7.56 -4.89 3.61
CA ASP A 35 6.32 -5.28 4.29
C ASP A 35 5.44 -6.19 3.42
N ALA A 36 5.39 -5.97 2.10
CA ALA A 36 4.70 -6.88 1.20
C ALA A 36 5.36 -8.26 1.20
N ALA A 37 6.69 -8.33 1.13
CA ALA A 37 7.42 -9.60 1.21
C ALA A 37 7.22 -10.30 2.56
N ARG A 38 7.27 -9.56 3.67
CA ARG A 38 7.01 -10.08 5.03
C ARG A 38 5.60 -10.62 5.19
N GLY A 39 4.60 -9.90 4.67
CA GLY A 39 3.20 -10.33 4.67
C GLY A 39 2.99 -11.62 3.88
N MET A 40 3.56 -11.71 2.67
CA MET A 40 3.49 -12.91 1.84
C MET A 40 4.14 -14.12 2.52
N ARG A 41 5.32 -13.94 3.12
CA ARG A 41 6.02 -15.00 3.86
C ARG A 41 5.22 -15.46 5.08
N ALA A 42 4.71 -14.52 5.88
CA ALA A 42 3.93 -14.83 7.07
C ALA A 42 2.63 -15.58 6.72
N ALA A 43 1.97 -15.20 5.62
CA ALA A 43 0.80 -15.89 5.10
C ALA A 43 1.12 -17.35 4.71
N ALA A 44 2.23 -17.57 3.98
CA ALA A 44 2.68 -18.90 3.60
C ALA A 44 3.04 -19.78 4.82
N GLU A 45 3.68 -19.19 5.83
CA GLU A 45 4.10 -19.87 7.06
C GLU A 45 2.96 -19.98 8.11
N ARG A 46 1.76 -19.46 7.83
CA ARG A 46 0.61 -19.38 8.76
C ARG A 46 0.95 -18.79 10.12
N ARG A 47 1.76 -17.73 10.13
CA ARG A 47 2.11 -16.99 11.35
C ARG A 47 1.74 -15.52 11.22
N PRO A 48 1.70 -14.76 12.33
CA PRO A 48 1.58 -13.31 12.28
C PRO A 48 2.73 -12.67 11.49
N ALA A 49 2.40 -11.65 10.69
CA ALA A 49 3.37 -10.82 10.00
C ALA A 49 3.89 -9.71 10.94
N ASP A 50 5.18 -9.41 10.84
CA ASP A 50 5.83 -8.31 11.55
C ASP A 50 6.11 -7.18 10.55
N PHE A 51 5.21 -6.20 10.50
CA PHE A 51 5.27 -5.06 9.59
C PHE A 51 6.06 -3.91 10.22
N VAL A 52 7.03 -3.37 9.48
CA VAL A 52 7.96 -2.32 9.96
C VAL A 52 7.60 -0.92 9.45
N GLY A 53 6.70 -0.80 8.47
CA GLY A 53 6.12 0.47 8.03
C GLY A 53 7.05 1.41 7.27
N ARG A 54 8.17 0.89 6.74
CA ARG A 54 9.16 1.62 5.93
C ARG A 54 9.17 1.10 4.49
#